data_AF-A0A7W9IHL1-F1
#
_entry.id   AF-A0A7W9IHL1-F1
#
_cell.length_a   1.000
_cell.length_b   1.000
_cell.length_c   1.000
_cell.angle_alpha   90.00
_cell.angle_beta   90.00
_cell.angle_gamma   90.00
#
_symmetry.space_group_name_H-M   'P 1'
#
loop_
_entity.id
_entity.type
_entity.pdbx_description
1 polymer ?
#
loop_
_entity_poly.entity_id
_entity_poly.type
_entity_poly.pdbx_seq_one_letter_code
_entity_poly.pdbx_strand_id
1 'polypeptide(L)'
;MTTGTLKRSIVDLGAVTVSNTPETGSCESSSDSSVTGAPPPGCGAGGLWIVPLVTPAGLKVSGEIDRTTRGMWERALDGLVTGGGDLHLDLSELTFIDVRGTWLLTRAAQNLPPGDRVFLHRSPYCLRSVLTLIGSDPSPIEVETA
;
A
#
# COMPACT_ATOMS: atom_id res chain seq x y z
N MET A 1 9.08 22.96 36.76
CA MET A 1 8.42 23.39 35.51
C MET A 1 9.45 23.26 34.41
N THR A 2 9.43 22.18 33.64
CA THR A 2 10.41 21.96 32.57
C THR A 2 9.64 21.63 31.31
N THR A 3 9.57 22.62 30.42
CA THR A 3 8.94 22.56 29.10
C THR A 3 9.83 21.72 28.19
N GLY A 4 9.44 20.48 27.93
CA GLY A 4 10.10 19.62 26.95
C GLY A 4 9.59 19.94 25.54
N THR A 5 10.40 20.64 24.75
CA THR A 5 10.19 20.90 23.33
C THR A 5 10.09 19.58 22.54
N LEU A 6 8.90 19.23 22.06
CA LEU A 6 8.70 18.13 21.13
C LEU A 6 9.34 18.48 19.78
N LYS A 7 10.42 17.78 19.45
CA LYS A 7 11.12 17.85 18.17
C LYS A 7 10.20 17.25 17.10
N ARG A 8 9.43 18.10 16.41
CA ARG A 8 8.61 17.72 15.25
C ARG A 8 9.56 17.22 14.15
N SER A 9 9.61 15.91 13.95
CA SER A 9 10.22 15.31 12.76
C SER A 9 9.23 15.51 11.60
N ILE A 10 9.35 16.63 10.89
CA ILE A 10 8.61 16.90 9.66
C ILE A 10 9.46 16.34 8.53
N VAL A 11 9.11 15.14 8.04
CA VAL A 11 9.51 14.76 6.68
C VAL A 11 8.42 15.31 5.76
N ASP A 12 8.62 16.55 5.30
CA ASP A 12 7.79 17.16 4.25
C ASP A 12 8.10 16.47 2.92
N LEU A 13 7.27 15.47 2.57
CA LEU A 13 7.37 14.77 1.29
C LEU A 13 6.75 15.58 0.14
N GLY A 14 6.45 16.87 0.31
CA GLY A 14 5.71 17.71 -0.65
C GLY A 14 6.31 17.86 -2.04
N ALA A 15 7.58 17.50 -2.28
CA ALA A 15 8.24 17.79 -3.55
C ALA A 15 9.28 16.75 -4.03
N VAL A 16 9.11 15.46 -3.75
CA VAL A 16 9.93 14.43 -4.41
C VAL A 16 9.27 14.03 -5.73
N THR A 17 9.63 14.73 -6.81
CA THR A 17 9.27 14.34 -8.18
C THR A 17 10.32 13.36 -8.70
N VAL A 18 9.96 12.07 -8.80
CA VAL A 18 10.75 11.06 -9.50
C VAL A 18 10.23 10.99 -10.93
N SER A 19 10.99 11.51 -11.89
CA SER A 19 10.68 11.39 -13.32
C SER A 19 11.34 10.13 -13.88
N ASN A 20 10.56 9.07 -14.07
CA ASN A 20 10.97 7.92 -14.89
C ASN A 20 10.59 8.21 -16.35
N THR A 21 11.57 8.18 -17.24
CA THR A 21 11.34 8.22 -18.69
C THR A 21 10.86 6.84 -19.17
N PRO A 22 9.80 6.75 -20.00
CA PRO A 22 9.40 5.47 -20.56
C PRO A 22 10.42 5.04 -21.62
N GLU A 23 10.98 3.84 -21.48
CA GLU A 23 11.61 3.17 -22.60
C GLU A 23 10.52 2.84 -23.62
N THR A 24 10.58 3.52 -24.76
CA THR A 24 9.67 3.34 -25.89
C THR A 24 9.88 1.98 -26.53
N GLY A 25 9.11 0.99 -26.11
CA GLY A 25 8.86 -0.23 -26.88
C GLY A 25 7.57 -0.11 -27.67
N SER A 26 7.66 0.27 -28.94
CA SER A 26 6.55 0.13 -29.89
C SER A 26 6.42 -1.33 -30.30
N CYS A 27 5.24 -1.93 -30.12
CA CYS A 27 4.90 -3.20 -30.76
C CYS A 27 3.52 -3.07 -31.42
N GLU A 28 3.51 -3.30 -32.72
CA GLU A 28 2.40 -3.13 -33.65
C GLU A 28 1.22 -4.07 -33.35
N SER A 29 0.02 -3.59 -33.69
CA SER A 29 -1.24 -4.32 -33.55
C SER A 29 -1.41 -5.36 -34.65
N SER A 30 -1.95 -6.52 -34.31
CA SER A 30 -2.75 -7.34 -35.22
C SER A 30 -3.73 -8.20 -34.42
N SER A 31 -5.00 -8.11 -34.80
CA SER A 31 -6.15 -8.79 -34.22
C SER A 31 -6.30 -10.22 -34.74
N ASP A 32 -6.74 -11.16 -33.90
CA ASP A 32 -7.93 -11.99 -34.16
C ASP A 32 -8.42 -12.73 -32.90
N SER A 33 -9.71 -13.07 -32.90
CA SER A 33 -10.58 -13.48 -31.80
C SER A 33 -10.61 -15.00 -31.56
N SER A 34 -10.81 -15.46 -30.31
CA SER A 34 -12.01 -16.18 -29.85
C SER A 34 -11.86 -16.91 -28.49
N VAL A 35 -12.72 -16.48 -27.54
CA VAL A 35 -13.38 -17.16 -26.39
C VAL A 35 -12.74 -18.41 -25.76
N THR A 36 -12.34 -18.29 -24.47
CA THR A 36 -12.87 -19.08 -23.32
C THR A 36 -12.29 -18.58 -21.97
N GLY A 37 -13.15 -18.14 -21.05
CA GLY A 37 -12.98 -18.34 -19.59
C GLY A 37 -11.80 -17.74 -18.80
N ALA A 38 -11.14 -16.67 -19.25
CA ALA A 38 -10.13 -15.94 -18.47
C ALA A 38 -10.26 -14.42 -18.71
N PRO A 39 -9.93 -13.55 -17.74
CA PRO A 39 -9.95 -12.10 -17.96
C PRO A 39 -9.02 -11.75 -19.15
N PRO A 40 -9.40 -10.80 -20.02
CA PRO A 40 -8.60 -10.48 -21.20
C PRO A 40 -7.19 -10.05 -20.77
N PRO A 41 -6.12 -10.48 -21.45
CA PRO A 41 -4.80 -9.90 -21.27
C PRO A 41 -4.85 -8.47 -21.85
N GLY A 42 -5.24 -7.53 -21.01
CA GLY A 42 -5.10 -6.12 -21.28
C GLY A 42 -3.61 -5.76 -21.21
N CYS A 43 -3.05 -5.38 -22.35
CA CYS A 43 -1.72 -4.79 -22.46
C CYS A 43 -1.52 -3.68 -21.41
N GLY A 44 -0.60 -3.93 -20.48
CA GLY A 44 0.13 -2.89 -19.75
C GLY A 44 -0.64 -2.08 -18.71
N ALA A 45 -1.17 -2.71 -17.67
CA ALA A 45 -1.43 -2.04 -16.39
C ALA A 45 -1.48 -3.10 -15.29
N GLY A 46 -0.51 -3.10 -14.37
CA GLY A 46 -0.62 -3.87 -13.14
C GLY A 46 -1.87 -3.46 -12.38
N GLY A 47 -2.85 -4.36 -12.25
CA GLY A 47 -4.08 -4.09 -11.53
C GLY A 47 -3.88 -4.18 -10.02
N LEU A 48 -4.77 -3.55 -9.25
CA LEU A 48 -4.88 -3.74 -7.80
C LEU A 48 -6.17 -4.50 -7.50
N TRP A 49 -6.05 -5.62 -6.79
CA TRP A 49 -7.19 -6.37 -6.26
C TRP A 49 -7.16 -6.33 -4.73
N ILE A 50 -8.32 -5.99 -4.15
CA ILE A 50 -8.51 -5.89 -2.72
C ILE A 50 -9.74 -6.71 -2.35
N VAL A 51 -9.54 -7.70 -1.49
CA VAL A 51 -10.61 -8.59 -1.00
C VAL A 51 -10.71 -8.46 0.52
N PRO A 52 -11.90 -8.20 1.09
CA PRO A 52 -12.06 -8.15 2.53
C PRO A 52 -11.87 -9.52 3.19
N LEU A 53 -11.24 -9.52 4.36
CA LEU A 53 -11.08 -10.67 5.24
C LEU A 53 -11.99 -10.50 6.46
N VAL A 54 -12.67 -11.59 6.83
CA VAL A 54 -13.65 -11.57 7.93
C VAL A 54 -13.01 -12.02 9.26
N THR A 55 -12.01 -12.91 9.23
CA THR A 55 -11.38 -13.42 10.44
C THR A 55 -9.92 -13.83 10.19
N PRO A 56 -8.92 -13.06 10.68
CA PRO A 56 -9.08 -11.75 11.32
C PRO A 56 -9.63 -10.70 10.33
N ALA A 57 -10.22 -9.63 10.86
CA ALA A 57 -10.76 -8.54 10.05
C ALA A 57 -9.61 -7.83 9.31
N GLY A 58 -9.77 -7.62 8.01
CA GLY A 58 -8.63 -7.16 7.21
C GLY A 58 -8.85 -7.14 5.71
N LEU A 59 -7.76 -7.08 4.96
CA LEU A 59 -7.74 -7.13 3.50
C LEU A 59 -6.67 -8.10 3.00
N LYS A 60 -7.00 -8.87 1.96
CA LYS A 60 -6.01 -9.46 1.06
C LYS A 60 -5.78 -8.51 -0.09
N VAL A 61 -4.51 -8.18 -0.34
CA VAL A 61 -4.10 -7.24 -1.38
C VAL A 61 -3.23 -7.96 -2.39
N SER A 62 -3.49 -7.75 -3.68
CA SER A 62 -2.79 -8.41 -4.77
C SER A 62 -2.52 -7.46 -5.93
N GLY A 63 -1.39 -7.66 -6.61
CA GLY A 63 -0.95 -6.82 -7.72
C GLY A 63 -0.16 -5.60 -7.27
N GLU A 64 -0.45 -4.43 -7.82
CA GLU A 64 0.41 -3.24 -7.70
C GLU A 64 -0.29 -2.06 -7.02
N ILE A 65 0.37 -1.47 -6.02
CA ILE A 65 -0.01 -0.19 -5.44
C ILE A 65 0.89 0.90 -6.03
N ASP A 66 0.37 1.60 -7.03
CA ASP A 66 1.09 2.62 -7.77
C ASP A 66 0.26 3.89 -7.94
N ARG A 67 0.71 4.81 -8.81
CA ARG A 67 -0.02 6.05 -9.10
C ARG A 67 -1.42 5.83 -9.67
N THR A 68 -1.62 4.77 -10.46
CA THR A 68 -2.90 4.48 -11.13
C THR A 68 -3.90 3.80 -10.20
N THR A 69 -3.41 2.99 -9.25
CA THR A 69 -4.26 2.25 -8.30
C THR A 69 -4.40 2.95 -6.94
N ARG A 70 -3.68 4.04 -6.70
CA ARG A 70 -3.67 4.80 -5.43
C ARG A 70 -5.05 5.16 -4.90
N GLY A 71 -5.95 5.65 -5.75
CA GLY A 71 -7.28 6.06 -5.30
C GLY A 71 -8.13 4.89 -4.79
N MET A 72 -7.88 3.67 -5.26
CA MET A 72 -8.51 2.45 -4.73
C MET A 72 -7.88 2.08 -3.38
N TRP A 73 -6.56 2.19 -3.26
CA TRP A 73 -5.83 1.92 -2.03
C TRP A 73 -6.25 2.86 -0.88
N GLU A 74 -6.34 4.18 -1.14
CA GLU A 74 -6.81 5.17 -0.17
C GLU A 74 -8.21 4.84 0.37
N ARG A 75 -9.16 4.55 -0.53
CA ARG A 75 -10.53 4.19 -0.17
C ARG A 75 -10.61 2.93 0.68
N ALA A 76 -9.77 1.93 0.39
CA ALA A 76 -9.73 0.69 1.16
C ALA A 76 -9.21 0.93 2.59
N LEU A 77 -8.14 1.72 2.74
CA LEU A 77 -7.59 2.09 4.04
C LEU A 77 -8.59 2.92 4.87
N ASP A 78 -9.26 3.90 4.26
CA ASP A 78 -10.26 4.72 4.94
C ASP A 78 -11.45 3.88 5.45
N GLY A 79 -11.88 2.90 4.66
CA GLY A 79 -12.93 1.96 5.05
C GLY A 79 -12.55 1.12 6.26
N LEU A 80 -11.30 0.66 6.32
CA LEU A 80 -10.78 -0.08 7.47
C LEU A 80 -10.69 0.78 8.73
N VAL A 81 -10.13 1.99 8.64
CA VAL A 81 -10.00 2.91 9.78
C VAL A 81 -11.37 3.25 10.37
N THR A 82 -12.40 3.39 9.52
CA THR A 82 -13.77 3.64 9.95
C THR A 82 -14.40 2.42 10.64
N GLY A 83 -13.98 1.21 10.28
CA GLY A 83 -14.44 -0.03 10.91
C GLY A 83 -13.94 -0.22 12.34
N GLY A 84 -12.75 0.32 12.65
CA GLY A 84 -12.10 0.20 13.96
C GLY A 84 -11.54 -1.19 14.25
N GLY A 85 -10.75 -1.30 15.32
CA GLY A 85 -10.07 -2.53 15.71
C GLY A 85 -8.78 -2.78 14.94
N ASP A 86 -8.14 -3.91 15.22
CA ASP A 86 -6.92 -4.31 14.57
C ASP A 86 -7.12 -4.57 13.07
N LEU A 87 -6.20 -4.06 12.26
CA LEU A 87 -6.23 -4.16 10.80
C LEU A 87 -5.21 -5.18 10.31
N HIS A 88 -5.68 -6.28 9.72
CA HIS A 88 -4.80 -7.30 9.16
C HIS A 88 -4.68 -7.16 7.64
N LEU A 89 -3.46 -7.06 7.13
CA LEU A 89 -3.18 -6.97 5.70
C LEU A 89 -2.38 -8.20 5.24
N ASP A 90 -3.00 -9.03 4.40
CA ASP A 90 -2.31 -10.12 3.71
C ASP A 90 -1.74 -9.62 2.38
N LEU A 91 -0.41 -9.55 2.32
CA LEU A 91 0.35 -9.01 1.20
C LEU A 91 1.09 -10.08 0.39
N SER A 92 0.68 -11.36 0.50
CA SER A 92 1.37 -12.48 -0.16
C SER A 92 1.50 -12.32 -1.68
N GLU A 93 0.50 -11.69 -2.31
CA GLU A 93 0.42 -11.49 -3.76
C GLU A 93 0.66 -10.03 -4.16
N LEU A 94 1.16 -9.20 -3.24
CA LEU A 94 1.51 -7.82 -3.54
C LEU A 94 2.86 -7.81 -4.27
N THR A 95 2.84 -7.47 -5.56
CA THR A 95 4.03 -7.51 -6.42
C THR A 95 4.81 -6.19 -6.35
N PHE A 96 4.13 -5.07 -6.10
CA PHE A 96 4.75 -3.75 -6.03
C PHE A 96 3.98 -2.78 -5.13
N ILE A 97 4.70 -1.88 -4.47
CA ILE A 97 4.14 -0.72 -3.78
C ILE A 97 5.10 0.46 -3.89
N ASP A 98 4.60 1.60 -4.35
CA ASP A 98 5.36 2.84 -4.39
C ASP A 98 5.49 3.50 -3.00
N VAL A 99 6.38 4.48 -2.89
CA VAL A 99 6.62 5.22 -1.63
C VAL A 99 5.36 5.93 -1.13
N ARG A 100 4.50 6.42 -2.02
CA ARG A 100 3.25 7.10 -1.63
C ARG A 100 2.23 6.12 -1.09
N GLY A 101 2.08 4.94 -1.70
CA GLY A 101 1.24 3.85 -1.20
C GLY A 101 1.67 3.44 0.20
N THR A 102 2.99 3.35 0.44
CA THR A 102 3.55 3.04 1.76
C THR A 102 3.26 4.14 2.77
N TRP A 103 3.43 5.41 2.38
CA TRP A 103 3.11 6.54 3.25
C TRP A 103 1.62 6.61 3.62
N LEU A 104 0.72 6.30 2.69
CA LEU A 104 -0.72 6.23 2.95
C LEU A 104 -1.06 5.16 4.00
N LEU A 105 -0.40 3.99 3.92
CA LEU A 105 -0.52 2.95 4.94
C LEU A 105 -0.08 3.45 6.33
N THR A 106 1.08 4.12 6.41
CA THR A 106 1.57 4.73 7.66
C THR A 106 0.59 5.75 8.22
N ARG A 107 0.03 6.60 7.36
CA ARG A 107 -0.96 7.60 7.76
C ARG A 107 -2.26 6.96 8.26
N ALA A 108 -2.74 5.91 7.58
CA ALA A 108 -3.93 5.18 8.02
C ALA A 108 -3.71 4.55 9.40
N ALA A 109 -2.56 3.92 9.61
CA ALA A 109 -2.20 3.34 10.90
C ALA A 109 -2.17 4.39 12.02
N GLN A 110 -1.65 5.60 11.75
CA GLN A 110 -1.63 6.71 12.72
C GLN A 110 -3.02 7.27 13.05
N ASN A 111 -4.00 7.09 12.17
CA ASN A 111 -5.37 7.54 12.38
C ASN A 111 -6.23 6.51 13.13
N LEU A 112 -5.66 5.34 13.48
CA LEU A 112 -6.38 4.35 14.26
C LEU A 112 -6.66 4.83 15.68
N PRO A 113 -7.75 4.36 16.30
CA PRO A 113 -8.00 4.55 17.72
C PRO A 113 -6.81 4.11 18.58
N PRO A 114 -6.55 4.76 19.73
CA PRO A 114 -5.50 4.33 20.64
C PRO A 114 -5.70 2.88 21.09
N GLY A 115 -4.70 2.04 20.84
CA GLY A 115 -4.72 0.62 21.20
C GLY A 115 -4.77 -0.30 19.98
N ASP A 116 -5.41 0.14 18.90
CA ASP A 116 -5.51 -0.62 17.66
C ASP A 116 -4.16 -0.64 16.93
N ARG A 117 -3.95 -1.71 16.16
CA ARG A 117 -2.72 -1.97 15.41
C ARG A 117 -2.99 -2.34 13.96
N VAL A 118 -1.98 -2.13 13.11
CA VAL A 118 -1.97 -2.67 11.75
C VAL A 118 -0.96 -3.81 11.67
N PHE A 119 -1.41 -5.01 11.33
CA PHE A 119 -0.58 -6.19 11.13
C PHE A 119 -0.32 -6.42 9.65
N LEU A 120 0.95 -6.42 9.24
CA LEU A 120 1.36 -6.74 7.87
C LEU A 120 1.84 -8.18 7.79
N HIS A 121 1.06 -9.02 7.11
CA HIS A 121 1.36 -10.42 6.87
C HIS A 121 2.07 -10.60 5.52
N ARG A 122 3.12 -11.43 5.50
CA ARG A 122 3.90 -11.76 4.28
C ARG A 122 4.34 -10.52 3.50
N SER A 123 4.74 -9.48 4.21
CA SER A 123 5.10 -8.19 3.61
C SER A 123 6.29 -8.31 2.65
N PRO A 124 6.21 -7.75 1.43
CA PRO A 124 7.35 -7.69 0.53
C PRO A 124 8.50 -6.89 1.16
N TYR A 125 9.74 -7.22 0.78
CA TYR A 125 10.94 -6.60 1.35
C TYR A 125 10.97 -5.09 1.11
N CYS A 126 10.60 -4.64 -0.10
CA CYS A 126 10.56 -3.22 -0.46
C CYS A 126 9.69 -2.39 0.50
N LEU A 127 8.50 -2.90 0.86
CA LEU A 127 7.60 -2.25 1.81
C LEU A 127 8.26 -2.12 3.19
N ARG A 128 8.87 -3.20 3.69
CA ARG A 128 9.57 -3.21 4.98
C ARG A 128 10.72 -2.20 4.99
N SER A 129 11.52 -2.16 3.93
CA SER A 129 12.61 -1.19 3.79
C SER A 129 12.11 0.26 3.80
N VAL A 130 11.04 0.56 3.06
CA VAL A 130 10.47 1.92 3.03
C VAL A 130 9.87 2.28 4.38
N LEU A 131 9.14 1.37 5.05
CA LEU A 131 8.61 1.61 6.40
C LEU A 131 9.70 1.94 7.42
N THR A 132 10.86 1.27 7.36
CA THR A 132 12.02 1.60 8.21
C THR A 132 12.57 3.01 7.91
N LEU A 133 12.50 3.47 6.66
CA LEU A 133 12.98 4.79 6.26
C LEU A 133 12.02 5.93 6.63
N ILE A 134 10.71 5.68 6.54
CA ILE A 134 9.68 6.71 6.80
C ILE A 134 9.13 6.69 8.22
N GLY A 135 9.33 5.59 8.96
CA GLY A 135 8.82 5.40 10.30
C GLY A 135 9.53 6.28 11.33
N SER A 136 8.75 6.89 12.24
CA SER A 136 9.26 7.41 13.51
C SER A 136 8.67 6.57 14.65
N ASP A 137 9.49 6.28 15.64
CA ASP A 137 9.15 5.41 16.78
C ASP A 137 8.22 6.14 17.79
N PRO A 138 7.13 5.53 18.32
CA PRO A 138 6.54 4.25 17.95
C PRO A 138 5.45 4.35 16.87
N SER A 139 5.53 3.46 15.87
CA SER A 139 4.54 3.28 14.80
C SER A 139 3.51 2.22 15.19
N PRO A 140 2.20 2.41 14.94
CA PRO A 140 1.16 1.41 15.19
C PRO A 140 1.14 0.26 14.15
N ILE A 141 2.18 0.16 13.31
CA ILE A 141 2.34 -0.92 12.32
C ILE A 141 3.25 -2.00 12.87
N GLU A 142 2.74 -3.22 12.92
CA GLU A 142 3.48 -4.44 13.25
C GLU A 142 3.69 -5.27 11.99
N VAL A 143 4.94 -5.67 11.75
CA VAL A 143 5.33 -6.47 10.58
C VAL A 143 5.63 -7.88 11.04
N GLU A 144 4.99 -8.87 10.43
CA GLU A 144 5.32 -10.27 10.66
C GLU A 144 6.74 -10.55 10.13
N THR A 145 7.70 -10.73 11.03
CA THR A 145 9.03 -11.24 10.71
C THR A 145 8.93 -12.74 10.52
N ALA A 146 8.89 -13.18 9.26
CA ALA A 146 9.14 -14.56 8.87
C ALA A 146 10.62 -14.92 9.03
#